data_AF-A0A1H9UTK0-F1
#
_entry.id   AF-A0A1H9UTK0-F1
#
_cell.length_a   1.000
_cell.length_b   1.000
_cell.length_c   1.000
_cell.angle_alpha   90.00
_cell.angle_beta   90.00
_cell.angle_gamma   90.00
#
_symmetry.space_group_name_H-M   'P 1'
#
loop_
_entity.id
_entity.type
_entity.pdbx_description
1 polymer ?
#
loop_
_entity_poly.entity_id
_entity_poly.type
_entity_poly.pdbx_seq_one_letter_code
_entity_poly.pdbx_strand_id
1 'polypeptide(L)'
;MARYGLSLVVPGAWGLFLINVVGSFLIGVLMGTVPRPLVRAFFGVGVLGGFTTFSSYAASWSWALVATPVCAVVAAFLGLRVSR
;
A
#
# COMPACT_ATOMS: atom_id res chain seq x y z
N MET A 1 12.54 -8.19 -3.46
CA MET A 1 12.46 -9.67 -3.44
C MET A 1 11.05 -10.17 -3.14
N ALA A 2 10.44 -9.80 -2.00
CA ALA A 2 9.05 -10.19 -1.69
C ALA A 2 8.03 -9.76 -2.77
N ARG A 3 8.09 -8.50 -3.23
CA ARG A 3 7.25 -8.01 -4.34
C ARG A 3 7.43 -8.86 -5.61
N TYR A 4 8.68 -9.09 -6.00
CA TYR A 4 9.02 -9.85 -7.20
C TYR A 4 8.47 -11.28 -7.13
N GLY A 5 8.69 -11.98 -6.01
CA GLY A 5 8.16 -13.33 -5.81
C GLY A 5 6.63 -13.38 -5.92
N LEU A 6 5.92 -12.40 -5.32
CA LEU A 6 4.46 -12.34 -5.42
C LEU A 6 3.99 -12.04 -6.85
N SER A 7 4.70 -11.19 -7.60
CA SER A 7 4.40 -10.92 -9.01
C SER A 7 4.59 -12.13 -9.91
N LEU A 8 5.42 -13.11 -9.53
CA LEU A 8 5.55 -14.37 -10.25
C LEU A 8 4.38 -15.32 -9.98
N VAL A 9 3.84 -15.33 -8.76
CA VAL A 9 2.71 -16.20 -8.37
C VAL A 9 1.38 -15.64 -8.85
N VAL A 10 1.17 -14.33 -8.71
CA VAL A 10 -0.04 -13.63 -9.16
C VAL A 10 0.37 -12.56 -10.17
N PRO A 11 0.35 -12.86 -11.48
CA PRO A 11 0.80 -11.93 -12.50
C PRO A 11 -0.23 -10.82 -12.78
N GLY A 12 0.27 -9.72 -13.35
CA GLY A 12 -0.56 -8.64 -13.88
C GLY A 12 -1.23 -7.76 -12.80
N ALA A 13 -2.37 -7.18 -13.15
CA ALA A 13 -3.05 -6.16 -12.35
C ALA A 13 -3.48 -6.67 -10.96
N TRP A 14 -3.89 -7.93 -10.84
CA TRP A 14 -4.29 -8.53 -9.58
C TRP A 14 -3.13 -8.66 -8.59
N GLY A 15 -1.93 -9.00 -9.08
CA GLY A 15 -0.72 -9.01 -8.26
C GLY A 15 -0.38 -7.60 -7.77
N LEU A 16 -0.36 -6.62 -8.68
CA LEU A 16 -0.11 -5.22 -8.33
C LEU A 16 -1.13 -4.67 -7.34
N PHE A 17 -2.39 -5.03 -7.48
CA PHE A 17 -3.46 -4.67 -6.55
C PHE A 17 -3.18 -5.25 -5.16
N LEU A 18 -2.95 -6.56 -5.05
CA LEU A 18 -2.65 -7.23 -3.78
C LEU A 18 -1.41 -6.64 -3.09
N ILE A 19 -0.32 -6.46 -3.84
CA ILE A 19 0.93 -5.86 -3.34
C ILE A 19 0.66 -4.50 -2.70
N ASN A 20 -0.02 -3.61 -3.42
CA ASN A 20 -0.23 -2.23 -2.96
C ASN A 20 -1.25 -2.16 -1.82
N VAL A 21 -2.35 -2.91 -1.89
CA VAL A 21 -3.40 -2.89 -0.85
C VAL A 21 -2.89 -3.48 0.45
N VAL A 22 -2.27 -4.67 0.42
CA VAL A 22 -1.74 -5.32 1.63
C VAL A 22 -0.62 -4.47 2.23
N GLY A 23 0.30 -3.96 1.40
CA GLY A 23 1.39 -3.09 1.87
C GLY A 23 0.87 -1.80 2.53
N SER A 24 -0.10 -1.13 1.91
CA SER A 24 -0.69 0.11 2.45
C SER A 24 -1.45 -0.12 3.75
N PHE A 25 -2.17 -1.24 3.86
CA PHE A 25 -2.83 -1.64 5.10
C PHE A 25 -1.82 -1.86 6.23
N LEU A 26 -0.75 -2.60 5.96
CA LEU A 26 0.32 -2.84 6.93
C LEU A 26 1.03 -1.54 7.35
N ILE A 27 1.21 -0.58 6.43
CA ILE A 27 1.72 0.76 6.78
C ILE A 27 0.75 1.46 7.74
N GLY A 28 -0.56 1.42 7.49
CA GLY A 28 -1.56 1.98 8.39
C GLY A 28 -1.48 1.38 9.81
N VAL A 29 -1.41 0.05 9.91
CA VAL A 29 -1.24 -0.67 11.19
C VAL A 29 0.07 -0.26 11.88
N LEU A 30 1.18 -0.23 11.14
CA LEU A 30 2.49 0.20 11.66
C LEU A 30 2.45 1.61 12.24
N MET A 31 1.82 2.55 11.52
CA MET A 31 1.72 3.95 11.95
C MET A 31 0.80 4.12 13.17
N GLY A 32 -0.23 3.29 13.32
CA GLY A 32 -1.14 3.33 14.46
C GLY A 32 -0.62 2.62 15.72
N THR A 33 0.27 1.64 15.57
CA THR A 33 0.68 0.76 16.69
C THR A 33 2.11 0.99 17.19
N VAL A 34 3.02 1.46 16.33
CA VAL A 34 4.44 1.58 16.68
C VAL A 34 4.80 3.03 16.97
N PRO A 35 5.14 3.41 18.21
CA PRO A 35 5.48 4.79 18.55
C PRO A 35 6.92 5.18 18.18
N ARG A 36 7.81 4.21 17.93
CA ARG A 36 9.25 4.44 17.70
C ARG A 36 9.52 4.97 16.28
N PRO A 37 10.03 6.21 16.11
CA PRO A 37 10.19 6.83 14.80
C PRO A 37 11.11 6.08 13.83
N LEU A 38 12.26 5.58 14.30
CA LEU A 38 13.20 4.84 13.46
C LEU A 38 12.65 3.49 13.00
N VAL A 39 11.86 2.83 13.85
CA VAL A 39 11.19 1.57 13.51
C VAL A 39 10.11 1.83 12.45
N ARG A 40 9.34 2.91 12.59
CA ARG A 40 8.38 3.36 11.56
C ARG A 40 9.07 3.68 10.23
N ALA A 41 10.21 4.36 10.26
CA ALA A 41 10.96 4.68 9.05
C ALA A 41 11.52 3.42 8.38
N PHE A 42 12.15 2.53 9.15
CA PHE A 42 12.72 1.30 8.63
C PHE A 42 11.67 0.39 7.98
N PHE A 43 10.58 0.09 8.70
CA PHE A 43 9.53 -0.78 8.17
C PHE A 43 8.60 -0.08 7.18
N GLY A 44 8.21 1.16 7.45
CA GLY A 44 7.27 1.91 6.62
C GLY A 44 7.90 2.37 5.32
N VAL A 45 8.96 3.17 5.40
CA VAL A 45 9.63 3.74 4.21
C VAL A 45 10.53 2.70 3.55
N GLY A 46 11.28 1.92 4.33
CA GLY A 46 12.21 0.92 3.81
C GLY A 46 11.50 -0.32 3.28
N VAL A 47 11.03 -1.18 4.18
CA VAL A 47 10.51 -2.52 3.82
C VAL A 47 9.20 -2.45 3.04
N LEU A 48 8.18 -1.80 3.61
CA LEU A 48 6.85 -1.71 3.01
C LEU A 48 6.83 -0.73 1.82
N GLY A 49 7.62 0.33 1.87
CA GLY A 49 7.86 1.22 0.73
C GLY A 49 8.50 0.50 -0.45
N GLY A 50 9.48 -0.38 -0.21
CA GLY A 50 10.06 -1.24 -1.26
C GLY A 50 9.17 -2.40 -1.72
N PHE A 51 8.23 -2.84 -0.88
CA PHE A 51 7.23 -3.85 -1.22
C PHE A 51 6.13 -3.29 -2.12
N THR A 52 5.63 -2.09 -1.83
CA THR A 52 4.63 -1.40 -2.64
C THR A 52 5.23 -0.76 -3.90
N THR A 53 4.41 -0.38 -4.88
CA THR A 53 4.92 0.27 -6.11
C THR A 53 3.86 1.12 -6.81
N PHE A 54 4.13 2.44 -6.87
CA PHE A 54 3.33 3.36 -7.68
C PHE A 54 3.75 3.34 -9.15
N SER A 55 5.04 3.27 -9.46
CA SER A 55 5.54 3.31 -10.84
C SER A 55 4.99 2.17 -11.71
N SER A 56 4.94 0.95 -11.19
CA SER A 56 4.36 -0.18 -11.91
C SER A 56 2.84 -0.05 -12.09
N TYR A 57 2.13 0.59 -11.17
CA TYR A 57 0.70 0.87 -11.29
C TYR A 57 0.42 2.01 -12.29
N ALA A 58 1.22 3.08 -12.25
CA ALA A 58 1.08 4.22 -13.15
C ALA A 58 1.46 3.88 -14.60
N ALA A 59 2.35 2.90 -14.80
CA ALA A 59 2.78 2.46 -16.12
C ALA A 59 1.61 1.97 -17.01
N SER A 60 0.55 1.40 -16.42
CA SER A 60 -0.61 0.93 -17.17
C SER A 60 -1.63 2.01 -17.51
N TRP A 61 -1.33 3.28 -17.25
CA TRP A 61 -2.14 4.48 -17.47
C TRP A 61 -3.65 4.24 -17.61
N SER A 62 -4.41 4.51 -16.55
CA SER A 62 -5.86 4.27 -16.53
C SER A 62 -6.62 5.34 -15.76
N TRP A 63 -7.92 5.46 -16.03
CA TRP A 63 -8.82 6.34 -15.25
C TRP A 63 -8.79 6.02 -13.75
N ALA A 64 -8.47 4.77 -13.39
CA ALA A 64 -8.36 4.35 -12.01
C ALA A 64 -7.30 5.16 -11.25
N LEU A 65 -6.24 5.66 -11.90
CA LEU A 65 -5.23 6.54 -11.28
C LEU A 65 -5.86 7.82 -10.71
N VAL A 66 -6.87 8.36 -11.39
CA VAL A 66 -7.59 9.57 -10.97
C VAL A 66 -8.60 9.23 -9.86
N ALA A 67 -9.24 8.07 -9.93
CA ALA A 67 -10.18 7.63 -8.90
C ALA A 67 -9.51 7.18 -7.58
N THR A 68 -8.27 6.68 -7.66
CA THR A 68 -7.51 6.15 -6.52
C THR A 68 -7.44 7.11 -5.32
N PRO A 69 -7.07 8.40 -5.45
CA PRO A 69 -7.03 9.31 -4.30
C PRO A 69 -8.40 9.49 -3.64
N VAL A 70 -9.49 9.53 -4.41
CA VAL A 70 -10.85 9.63 -3.87
C VAL A 70 -11.18 8.39 -3.03
N CYS A 71 -10.93 7.19 -3.57
CA CYS A 71 -11.11 5.93 -2.85
C CYS A 71 -10.25 5.86 -1.58
N ALA A 72 -8.99 6.31 -1.64
CA ALA A 72 -8.09 6.31 -0.50
C ALA A 72 -8.58 7.22 0.63
N VAL A 73 -9.07 8.41 0.30
CA VAL A 73 -9.66 9.35 1.27
C VAL A 73 -10.91 8.75 1.92
N VAL A 74 -11.82 8.17 1.12
CA VAL A 74 -13.03 7.50 1.64
C VAL A 74 -12.65 6.35 2.59
N ALA A 75 -11.69 5.50 2.20
CA ALA A 75 -11.20 4.41 3.04
C ALA A 75 -10.59 4.91 4.35
N ALA A 76 -9.81 6.00 4.32
CA ALA A 76 -9.27 6.62 5.52
C ALA A 76 -10.37 7.15 6.46
N PHE A 77 -11.39 7.82 5.92
CA PHE A 77 -12.53 8.27 6.72
C PHE A 77 -13.33 7.12 7.33
N LEU A 78 -13.57 6.04 6.58
CA LEU A 78 -14.22 4.85 7.09
C LEU A 78 -13.40 4.19 8.20
N GLY A 79 -12.08 4.06 8.01
CA GLY A 79 -11.18 3.55 9.03
C GLY A 79 -11.20 4.38 10.32
N LEU A 80 -11.15 5.71 10.21
CA LEU A 80 -11.24 6.61 11.37
C LEU A 80 -12.56 6.49 12.14
N ARG A 81 -13.66 6.11 11.48
CA ARG A 81 -14.95 5.88 12.14
C ARG A 81 -15.01 4.55 12.89
N VAL A 82 -14.34 3.52 12.38
CA VAL A 82 -14.29 2.20 13.02
C VAL A 82 -13.36 2.20 14.24
N SER A 83 -12.30 3.03 14.21
CA SER A 83 -11.31 3.13 15.29
C SER A 83 -11.70 4.08 16.42
N ARG A 84 -12.87 4.73 16.35
CA ARG A 84 -13.45 5.59 17.39
C ARG A 84 -14.47 4.82 18.19
#